data_AF-A0A3D3PDG1-F1
#
_entry.id   AF-A0A3D3PDG1-F1
#
_cell.length_a   1.000
_cell.length_b   1.000
_cell.length_c   1.000
_cell.angle_alpha   90.00
_cell.angle_beta   90.00
_cell.angle_gamma   90.00
#
_symmetry.space_group_name_H-M   'P 1'
#
loop_
_entity.id
_entity.type
_entity.pdbx_description
1 polymer ?
#
loop_
_entity_poly.entity_id
_entity_poly.type
_entity_poly.pdbx_seq_one_letter_code
_entity_poly.pdbx_strand_id
1 'polypeptide(L)'
;SMSLRSNNEFTSFKLPKGQEQVIYETIEIYYNDNEQYITEPNKRYDFFVKYQDIAGDFNNIVQRWFEDVEESLRPITNILLDSLHYKKSFDETEFLFVFQGVEAFHRRCLQNTTILKEHHKAYLKEKLKSMADKEFKSWLLQRLNYAYEPFARVRLESIFKNYKDILIPGIEKKQYSLWIKQMVDSRNFLTHFDPDSADKKVDSTTLYHYTSLLKALLAILILKHIGLNDEILALIPKTYSYSLDKLINEIK
;
A
#
# COMPACT_ATOMS: atom_id res chain seq x y z
N SER A 1 5.23 -4.38 -33.89
CA SER A 1 4.82 -3.02 -34.28
C SER A 1 3.50 -3.12 -35.00
N MET A 2 2.45 -2.50 -34.46
CA MET A 2 1.13 -2.46 -35.09
C MET A 2 0.92 -1.04 -35.60
N SER A 3 0.75 -0.86 -36.91
CA SER A 3 0.49 0.45 -37.51
C SER A 3 -1.01 0.73 -37.49
N LEU A 4 -1.47 1.49 -36.49
CA LEU A 4 -2.82 2.04 -36.49
C LEU A 4 -2.80 3.34 -37.29
N ARG A 5 -3.53 3.37 -38.40
CA ARG A 5 -3.77 4.61 -39.15
C ARG A 5 -4.82 5.42 -38.40
N SER A 6 -4.43 6.57 -37.86
CA SER A 6 -5.37 7.57 -37.35
C SER A 6 -6.24 8.08 -38.50
N ASN A 7 -7.55 8.09 -38.31
CA ASN A 7 -8.50 8.69 -39.25
C ASN A 7 -8.82 10.15 -38.94
N ASN A 8 -8.15 10.78 -37.96
CA ASN A 8 -8.49 12.13 -37.52
C ASN A 8 -7.24 13.01 -37.34
N GLU A 9 -6.97 13.84 -38.34
CA GLU A 9 -6.79 15.31 -38.27
C GLU A 9 -6.33 15.81 -39.65
N PHE A 10 -7.16 16.62 -40.32
CA PHE A 10 -6.93 17.09 -41.68
C PHE A 10 -6.14 18.40 -41.67
N THR A 11 -4.87 18.39 -42.07
CA THR A 11 -4.17 19.62 -42.51
C THR A 11 -4.23 19.69 -44.04
N SER A 12 -5.24 20.38 -44.58
CA SER A 12 -5.32 20.62 -46.02
C SER A 12 -4.43 21.80 -46.42
N PHE A 13 -3.39 21.56 -47.21
CA PHE A 13 -2.64 22.62 -47.89
C PHE A 13 -3.19 22.79 -49.31
N LYS A 14 -3.76 23.96 -49.61
CA LYS A 14 -4.19 24.29 -50.98
C LYS A 14 -2.98 24.70 -51.82
N LEU A 15 -2.59 23.85 -52.76
CA LEU A 15 -1.65 24.22 -53.84
C LEU A 15 -2.40 24.94 -54.98
N PRO A 16 -1.74 25.82 -55.75
CA PRO A 16 -2.39 26.54 -56.84
C PRO A 16 -2.79 25.57 -57.95
N LYS A 17 -4.08 25.60 -58.33
CA LYS A 17 -4.79 24.75 -59.30
C LYS A 17 -5.31 23.40 -58.76
N GLY A 18 -6.37 23.49 -57.96
CA GLY A 18 -7.52 22.55 -58.05
C GLY A 18 -7.29 21.07 -57.75
N GLN A 19 -6.13 20.68 -57.20
CA GLN A 19 -5.88 19.32 -56.74
C GLN A 19 -5.66 19.35 -55.22
N GLU A 20 -6.63 18.87 -54.46
CA GLU A 20 -6.43 18.50 -53.06
C GLU A 20 -5.65 17.19 -53.04
N GLN A 21 -4.40 17.23 -52.56
CA GLN A 21 -3.62 16.02 -52.31
C GLN A 21 -3.65 15.78 -50.80
N VAL A 22 -4.32 14.71 -50.38
CA VAL A 22 -4.35 14.28 -48.97
C VAL A 22 -2.98 13.69 -48.65
N ILE A 23 -2.20 14.38 -47.83
CA ILE A 23 -0.91 13.88 -47.33
C ILE A 23 -1.21 13.08 -46.06
N TYR A 24 -0.91 11.77 -46.11
CA TYR A 24 -0.95 10.93 -44.92
C TYR A 24 0.39 11.02 -44.21
N GLU A 25 0.48 11.78 -43.11
CA GLU A 25 1.63 11.67 -42.22
C GLU A 25 1.52 10.36 -41.44
N THR A 26 2.56 9.53 -41.54
CA THR A 26 2.65 8.31 -40.74
C THR A 26 3.18 8.69 -39.37
N ILE A 27 2.31 8.66 -38.36
CA ILE A 27 2.71 8.86 -36.97
C ILE A 27 3.12 7.49 -36.41
N GLU A 28 4.39 7.34 -36.04
CA GLU A 28 4.85 6.16 -35.30
C GLU A 28 4.48 6.32 -33.83
N ILE A 29 3.49 5.56 -33.37
CA ILE A 29 3.09 5.52 -31.97
C ILE A 29 3.84 4.39 -31.29
N TYR A 30 4.74 4.74 -30.38
CA TYR A 30 5.36 3.79 -29.46
C TYR A 30 4.45 3.63 -28.24
N TYR A 31 3.67 2.55 -28.23
CA TYR A 31 2.90 2.11 -27.07
C TYR A 31 3.48 0.78 -26.58
N ASN A 32 3.69 0.71 -25.28
CA ASN A 32 4.22 -0.48 -24.62
C ASN A 32 3.06 -1.44 -24.35
N ASP A 33 2.83 -2.37 -25.28
CA ASP A 33 1.88 -3.47 -25.09
C ASP A 33 2.52 -4.54 -24.19
N ASN A 34 2.51 -4.27 -22.89
CA ASN A 34 2.93 -5.22 -21.87
C ASN A 34 1.75 -6.07 -21.36
N GLU A 35 0.56 -6.00 -21.97
CA GLU A 35 -0.59 -6.78 -21.53
C GLU A 35 -0.42 -8.24 -21.97
N GLN A 36 0.04 -9.07 -21.03
CA GLN A 36 -0.16 -10.51 -21.18
C GLN A 36 -1.66 -10.79 -21.04
N TYR A 37 -2.31 -11.11 -22.15
CA TYR A 37 -3.65 -11.68 -22.14
C TYR A 37 -3.64 -12.94 -21.26
N ILE A 38 -4.30 -12.88 -20.11
CA ILE A 38 -4.45 -14.02 -19.19
C ILE A 38 -5.30 -15.06 -19.92
N THR A 39 -4.67 -16.11 -20.44
CA THR A 39 -5.34 -17.22 -21.13
C THR A 39 -5.77 -18.34 -20.19
N GLU A 40 -5.35 -18.32 -18.92
CA GLU A 40 -5.72 -19.33 -17.93
C GLU A 40 -7.05 -19.01 -17.25
N PRO A 41 -7.89 -20.02 -16.94
CA PRO A 41 -9.09 -19.81 -16.17
C PRO A 41 -8.76 -19.29 -14.76
N ASN A 42 -9.34 -18.16 -14.41
CA ASN A 42 -9.30 -17.53 -13.09
C ASN A 42 -9.45 -18.55 -11.94
N LYS A 43 -8.39 -18.75 -11.16
CA LYS A 43 -8.41 -19.55 -9.93
C LYS A 43 -9.12 -18.77 -8.83
N ARG A 44 -9.71 -19.46 -7.84
CA ARG A 44 -10.40 -18.82 -6.70
C ARG A 44 -9.52 -17.78 -6.01
N TYR A 45 -8.22 -18.07 -5.89
CA TYR A 45 -7.27 -17.25 -5.16
C TYR A 45 -6.77 -16.03 -5.94
N ASP A 46 -7.16 -15.89 -7.21
CA ASP A 46 -6.83 -14.71 -8.03
C ASP A 46 -7.67 -13.50 -7.64
N PHE A 47 -8.74 -13.70 -6.85
CA PHE A 47 -9.64 -12.65 -6.36
C PHE A 47 -9.78 -12.74 -4.85
N PHE A 48 -9.60 -11.61 -4.16
CA PHE A 48 -9.84 -11.53 -2.72
C PHE A 48 -11.29 -11.83 -2.35
N VAL A 49 -12.24 -11.45 -3.21
CA VAL A 49 -13.68 -11.56 -2.97
C VAL A 49 -14.37 -11.93 -4.29
N LYS A 50 -15.32 -12.87 -4.24
CA LYS A 50 -16.24 -13.17 -5.36
C LYS A 50 -17.59 -12.53 -5.09
N TYR A 51 -18.36 -12.29 -6.15
CA TYR A 51 -19.73 -11.79 -6.01
C TYR A 51 -20.59 -12.63 -5.05
N GLN A 52 -20.46 -13.95 -5.10
CA GLN A 52 -21.19 -14.88 -4.22
C GLN A 52 -20.91 -14.63 -2.72
N ASP A 53 -19.72 -14.15 -2.38
CA ASP A 53 -19.34 -13.85 -0.99
C ASP A 53 -20.09 -12.62 -0.45
N ILE A 54 -20.44 -11.67 -1.34
CA ILE A 54 -21.02 -10.38 -0.97
C ILE A 54 -22.45 -10.17 -1.48
N ALA A 55 -23.03 -11.17 -2.15
CA ALA A 55 -24.33 -11.03 -2.82
C ALA A 55 -25.46 -10.55 -1.88
N GLY A 56 -25.40 -10.94 -0.60
CA GLY A 56 -26.38 -10.54 0.41
C GLY A 56 -26.30 -9.07 0.84
N ASP A 57 -25.16 -8.39 0.67
CA ASP A 57 -24.93 -7.00 1.08
C ASP A 57 -24.27 -6.15 -0.02
N PHE A 58 -24.38 -6.60 -1.29
CA PHE A 58 -23.63 -6.07 -2.42
C PHE A 58 -23.80 -4.55 -2.58
N ASN A 59 -25.04 -4.07 -2.53
CA ASN A 59 -25.35 -2.65 -2.70
C ASN A 59 -24.65 -1.78 -1.66
N ASN A 60 -24.68 -2.16 -0.38
CA ASN A 60 -24.07 -1.38 0.69
C ASN A 60 -22.53 -1.44 0.63
N ILE A 61 -21.96 -2.56 0.20
CA ILE A 61 -20.50 -2.70 0.03
C ILE A 61 -20.01 -1.82 -1.12
N VAL A 62 -20.70 -1.85 -2.26
CA VAL A 62 -20.35 -1.01 -3.42
C VAL A 62 -20.57 0.47 -3.11
N GLN A 63 -21.65 0.83 -2.40
CA GLN A 63 -21.86 2.20 -1.96
C GLN A 63 -20.72 2.70 -1.06
N ARG A 64 -20.35 1.94 -0.02
CA ARG A 64 -19.22 2.27 0.86
C ARG A 64 -17.88 2.33 0.11
N TRP A 65 -17.70 1.54 -0.95
CA TRP A 65 -16.53 1.66 -1.81
C TRP A 65 -16.45 3.04 -2.48
N PHE A 66 -17.54 3.51 -3.10
CA PHE A 66 -17.52 4.80 -3.78
C PHE A 66 -17.55 6.01 -2.83
N GLU A 67 -18.19 5.87 -1.66
CA GLU A 67 -18.30 6.96 -0.68
C GLU A 67 -17.04 7.05 0.20
N ASP A 68 -16.64 5.97 0.86
CA ASP A 68 -15.54 6.03 1.84
C ASP A 68 -14.17 5.81 1.18
N VAL A 69 -14.06 4.82 0.29
CA VAL A 69 -12.77 4.38 -0.24
C VAL A 69 -12.25 5.34 -1.30
N GLU A 70 -13.05 5.69 -2.30
CA GLU A 70 -12.62 6.61 -3.36
C GLU A 70 -12.32 8.02 -2.85
N GLU A 71 -13.06 8.52 -1.86
CA GLU A 71 -12.84 9.87 -1.33
C GLU A 71 -11.63 9.92 -0.38
N SER A 72 -11.51 8.96 0.54
CA SER A 72 -10.56 9.07 1.66
C SER A 72 -9.37 8.11 1.60
N LEU A 73 -9.50 6.97 0.88
CA LEU A 73 -8.52 5.89 0.86
C LEU A 73 -7.93 5.61 -0.53
N ARG A 74 -8.31 6.34 -1.58
CA ARG A 74 -7.82 6.12 -2.95
C ARG A 74 -6.29 5.97 -3.08
N PRO A 75 -5.44 6.79 -2.42
CA PRO A 75 -4.00 6.57 -2.48
C PRO A 75 -3.55 5.22 -1.90
N ILE A 76 -4.27 4.73 -0.87
CA ILE A 76 -3.97 3.48 -0.19
C ILE A 76 -4.45 2.29 -1.03
N THR A 77 -5.63 2.40 -1.67
CA THR A 77 -6.13 1.35 -2.56
C THR A 77 -5.31 1.25 -3.83
N ASN A 78 -4.85 2.37 -4.42
CA ASN A 78 -3.94 2.35 -5.55
C ASN A 78 -2.65 1.59 -5.22
N ILE A 79 -2.05 1.82 -4.04
CA ILE A 79 -0.89 1.06 -3.57
C ILE A 79 -1.18 -0.45 -3.58
N LEU A 80 -2.34 -0.86 -3.04
CA LEU A 80 -2.72 -2.27 -3.03
C LEU A 80 -2.88 -2.79 -4.47
N LEU A 81 -3.69 -2.14 -5.30
CA LEU A 81 -3.98 -2.55 -6.67
C LEU A 81 -2.72 -2.65 -7.53
N ASP A 82 -1.86 -1.62 -7.49
CA ASP A 82 -0.58 -1.60 -8.19
C ASP A 82 0.33 -2.76 -7.76
N SER A 83 0.27 -3.14 -6.48
CA SER A 83 1.02 -4.26 -5.94
C SER A 83 0.44 -5.63 -6.33
N LEU A 84 -0.81 -5.70 -6.79
CA LEU A 84 -1.42 -6.94 -7.29
C LEU A 84 -1.12 -7.19 -8.76
N HIS A 85 -0.68 -6.16 -9.49
CA HIS A 85 -0.32 -6.32 -10.90
C HIS A 85 0.85 -7.29 -11.03
N TYR A 86 0.79 -8.15 -12.05
CA TYR A 86 1.85 -9.11 -12.31
C TYR A 86 3.18 -8.39 -12.52
N LYS A 87 4.18 -8.78 -11.73
CA LYS A 87 5.57 -8.36 -11.89
C LYS A 87 6.43 -9.59 -12.15
N LYS A 88 7.34 -9.48 -13.13
CA LYS A 88 8.28 -10.54 -13.48
C LYS A 88 9.26 -10.86 -12.33
N SER A 89 9.51 -9.90 -11.45
CA SER A 89 10.41 -10.03 -10.30
C SER A 89 9.94 -9.14 -9.15
N PHE A 90 10.21 -9.58 -7.92
CA PHE A 90 10.05 -8.77 -6.72
C PHE A 90 11.05 -7.61 -6.70
N ASP A 91 10.61 -6.45 -6.20
CA ASP A 91 11.45 -5.28 -5.99
C ASP A 91 11.24 -4.70 -4.58
N GLU A 92 12.28 -4.09 -4.00
CA GLU A 92 12.25 -3.58 -2.62
C GLU A 92 11.38 -2.32 -2.47
N THR A 93 11.08 -1.65 -3.59
CA THR A 93 10.19 -0.48 -3.62
C THR A 93 8.75 -0.90 -3.37
N GLU A 94 8.35 -2.07 -3.87
CA GLU A 94 7.05 -2.66 -3.59
C GLU A 94 6.84 -2.88 -2.10
N PHE A 95 7.85 -3.41 -1.40
CA PHE A 95 7.81 -3.52 0.05
C PHE A 95 7.57 -2.15 0.70
N LEU A 96 8.33 -1.12 0.31
CA LEU A 96 8.19 0.23 0.84
C LEU A 96 6.78 0.81 0.61
N PHE A 97 6.24 0.67 -0.60
CA PHE A 97 4.92 1.18 -0.94
C PHE A 97 3.82 0.47 -0.16
N VAL A 98 3.83 -0.86 -0.11
CA VAL A 98 2.81 -1.63 0.63
C VAL A 98 2.91 -1.33 2.13
N PHE A 99 4.12 -1.25 2.69
CA PHE A 99 4.33 -0.83 4.09
C PHE A 99 3.77 0.58 4.36
N GLN A 100 4.05 1.53 3.46
CA GLN A 100 3.49 2.88 3.53
C GLN A 100 1.96 2.87 3.46
N GLY A 101 1.36 2.02 2.62
CA GLY A 101 -0.09 1.82 2.54
C GLY A 101 -0.69 1.39 3.87
N VAL A 102 -0.06 0.43 4.56
CA VAL A 102 -0.48 -0.02 5.90
C VAL A 102 -0.37 1.11 6.94
N GLU A 103 0.73 1.86 6.95
CA GLU A 103 0.87 3.02 7.86
C GLU A 103 -0.15 4.11 7.57
N ALA A 104 -0.39 4.40 6.28
CA ALA A 104 -1.34 5.40 5.82
C ALA A 104 -2.77 5.02 6.20
N PHE A 105 -3.12 3.73 6.14
CA PHE A 105 -4.41 3.22 6.60
C PHE A 105 -4.57 3.42 8.11
N HIS A 106 -3.60 3.00 8.92
CA HIS A 106 -3.64 3.24 10.37
C HIS A 106 -3.82 4.72 10.69
N ARG A 107 -3.10 5.60 9.97
CA ARG A 107 -3.14 7.04 10.19
C ARG A 107 -4.53 7.64 9.94
N ARG A 108 -5.25 7.12 8.94
CA ARG A 108 -6.56 7.65 8.51
C ARG A 108 -7.74 7.01 9.23
N CYS A 109 -7.70 5.70 9.44
CA CYS A 109 -8.88 4.92 9.85
C CYS A 109 -8.82 4.43 11.30
N LEU A 110 -7.65 4.45 11.94
CA LEU A 110 -7.45 3.95 13.30
C LEU A 110 -7.03 5.07 14.24
N GLN A 111 -6.97 4.78 15.55
CA GLN A 111 -6.56 5.75 16.55
C GLN A 111 -5.09 6.19 16.32
N ASN A 112 -4.89 7.36 15.73
CA ASN A 112 -3.59 7.86 15.30
C ASN A 112 -2.87 8.76 16.33
N THR A 113 -3.28 8.72 17.60
CA THR A 113 -2.68 9.56 18.65
C THR A 113 -2.42 8.75 19.90
N THR A 114 -1.16 8.70 20.34
CA THR A 114 -0.79 8.14 21.66
C THR A 114 -1.14 9.12 22.78
N ILE A 115 -1.09 10.41 22.49
CA ILE A 115 -1.51 11.52 23.34
C ILE A 115 -2.36 12.46 22.50
N LEU A 116 -3.43 13.02 23.05
CA LEU A 116 -4.24 14.04 22.37
C LEU A 116 -3.33 15.16 21.84
N LYS A 117 -3.45 15.47 20.55
CA LYS A 117 -2.62 16.46 19.84
C LYS A 117 -2.56 17.81 20.57
N GLU A 118 -3.69 18.24 21.12
CA GLU A 118 -3.82 19.50 21.85
C GLU A 118 -3.02 19.49 23.15
N HIS A 119 -3.11 18.41 23.93
CA HIS A 119 -2.34 18.23 25.16
C HIS A 119 -0.84 18.22 24.88
N HIS A 120 -0.41 17.50 23.84
CA HIS A 120 0.99 17.44 23.46
C HIS A 120 1.53 18.83 23.02
N LYS A 121 0.77 19.58 22.23
CA LYS A 121 1.16 20.95 21.84
C LYS A 121 1.23 21.89 23.04
N ALA A 122 0.27 21.81 23.96
CA ALA A 122 0.28 22.61 25.19
C ALA A 122 1.51 22.26 26.07
N TYR A 123 1.81 20.98 26.22
CA TYR A 123 2.97 20.49 26.95
C TYR A 123 4.29 21.00 26.37
N LEU A 124 4.50 20.89 25.06
CA LEU A 124 5.71 21.44 24.41
C LEU A 124 5.83 22.96 24.58
N LYS A 125 4.72 23.69 24.46
CA LYS A 125 4.70 25.14 24.64
C LYS A 125 5.09 25.55 26.06
N GLU A 126 4.64 24.80 27.06
CA GLU A 126 4.98 24.99 28.48
C GLU A 126 6.47 24.69 28.72
N LYS A 127 6.95 23.51 28.34
CA LYS A 127 8.34 23.08 28.58
C LYS A 127 9.38 23.92 27.86
N LEU A 128 9.06 24.45 26.68
CA LEU A 128 9.99 25.27 25.90
C LEU A 128 9.82 26.77 26.16
N LYS A 129 8.95 27.19 27.07
CA LYS A 129 8.65 28.61 27.32
C LYS A 129 9.88 29.39 27.80
N SER A 130 10.66 28.82 28.71
CA SER A 130 11.83 29.46 29.35
C SER A 130 13.14 29.31 28.57
N MET A 131 13.13 28.64 27.42
CA MET A 131 14.34 28.39 26.65
C MET A 131 14.85 29.68 26.00
N ALA A 132 16.07 30.10 26.37
CA ALA A 132 16.67 31.36 25.90
C ALA A 132 17.18 31.28 24.45
N ASP A 133 17.72 30.12 24.07
CA ASP A 133 18.18 29.85 22.70
C ASP A 133 16.97 29.68 21.78
N LYS A 134 16.70 30.72 20.98
CA LYS A 134 15.57 30.74 20.04
C LYS A 134 15.77 29.80 18.86
N GLU A 135 17.01 29.59 18.41
CA GLU A 135 17.31 28.73 17.27
C GLU A 135 17.13 27.26 17.66
N PHE A 136 17.73 26.86 18.78
CA PHE A 136 17.57 25.50 19.29
C PHE A 136 16.11 25.20 19.66
N LYS A 137 15.39 26.16 20.26
CA LYS A 137 13.95 26.04 20.52
C LYS A 137 13.14 25.82 19.24
N SER A 138 13.43 26.57 18.18
CA SER A 138 12.76 26.42 16.88
C SER A 138 13.04 25.05 16.26
N TRP A 139 14.31 24.63 16.25
CA TRP A 139 14.74 23.32 15.78
C TRP A 139 14.06 22.17 16.55
N LEU A 140 13.95 22.29 17.87
CA LEU A 140 13.32 21.29 18.72
C LEU A 140 11.80 21.23 18.50
N LEU A 141 11.15 22.39 18.35
CA LEU A 141 9.73 22.46 18.00
C LEU A 141 9.47 21.77 16.66
N GLN A 142 10.29 21.98 15.64
CA GLN A 142 10.13 21.32 14.33
C GLN A 142 10.21 19.80 14.44
N ARG A 143 11.15 19.27 15.24
CA ARG A 143 11.30 17.82 15.45
C ARG A 143 10.17 17.22 16.29
N LEU A 144 9.74 17.92 17.33
CA LEU A 144 8.74 17.38 18.26
C LEU A 144 7.30 17.65 17.84
N ASN A 145 7.03 18.55 16.89
CA ASN A 145 5.65 18.97 16.56
C ASN A 145 4.70 17.80 16.27
N TYR A 146 5.21 16.70 15.72
CA TYR A 146 4.44 15.50 15.37
C TYR A 146 4.71 14.29 16.29
N ALA A 147 5.44 14.47 17.39
CA ALA A 147 5.80 13.39 18.33
C ALA A 147 4.60 12.82 19.10
N TYR A 148 3.39 13.39 18.94
CA TYR A 148 2.14 12.81 19.43
C TYR A 148 1.62 11.65 18.55
N GLU A 149 2.11 11.54 17.31
CA GLU A 149 1.75 10.46 16.40
C GLU A 149 2.58 9.21 16.72
N PRO A 150 1.99 8.00 16.61
CA PRO A 150 2.72 6.76 16.83
C PRO A 150 3.87 6.58 15.83
N PHE A 151 4.88 5.81 16.20
CA PHE A 151 5.92 5.35 15.26
C PHE A 151 5.42 4.16 14.44
N ALA A 152 6.11 3.85 13.32
CA ALA A 152 5.78 2.73 12.44
C ALA A 152 5.55 1.40 13.19
N ARG A 153 6.46 1.06 14.12
CA ARG A 153 6.36 -0.12 14.98
C ARG A 153 5.05 -0.17 15.76
N VAL A 154 4.69 0.93 16.41
CA VAL A 154 3.47 1.02 17.24
C VAL A 154 2.21 0.87 16.39
N ARG A 155 2.21 1.45 15.17
CA ARG A 155 1.10 1.29 14.21
C ARG A 155 0.91 -0.18 13.84
N LEU A 156 1.98 -0.85 13.43
CA LEU A 156 1.92 -2.27 13.07
C LEU A 156 1.52 -3.14 14.26
N GLU A 157 2.05 -2.90 15.46
CA GLU A 157 1.67 -3.66 16.67
C GLU A 157 0.19 -3.52 16.98
N SER A 158 -0.36 -2.32 16.86
CA SER A 158 -1.80 -2.05 17.01
C SER A 158 -2.63 -2.82 15.99
N ILE A 159 -2.22 -2.81 14.71
CA ILE A 159 -2.92 -3.57 13.65
C ILE A 159 -2.83 -5.07 13.91
N PHE A 160 -1.64 -5.63 14.12
CA PHE A 160 -1.47 -7.07 14.36
C PHE A 160 -2.27 -7.52 15.58
N LYS A 161 -2.31 -6.73 16.65
CA LYS A 161 -3.13 -7.05 17.84
C LYS A 161 -4.60 -7.28 17.49
N ASN A 162 -5.17 -6.50 16.56
CA ASN A 162 -6.59 -6.54 16.23
C ASN A 162 -6.92 -7.51 15.08
N TYR A 163 -5.96 -7.77 14.17
CA TYR A 163 -6.22 -8.50 12.92
C TYR A 163 -5.45 -9.82 12.79
N LYS A 164 -4.56 -10.17 13.73
CA LYS A 164 -3.75 -11.39 13.65
C LYS A 164 -4.58 -12.66 13.51
N ASP A 165 -5.74 -12.76 14.15
CA ASP A 165 -6.53 -13.99 14.17
C ASP A 165 -7.24 -14.26 12.84
N ILE A 166 -7.42 -13.20 12.03
CA ILE A 166 -7.87 -13.31 10.64
C ILE A 166 -6.67 -13.57 9.73
N LEU A 167 -5.56 -12.85 9.94
CA LEU A 167 -4.39 -12.89 9.07
C LEU A 167 -3.62 -14.21 9.18
N ILE A 168 -3.25 -14.61 10.40
CA ILE A 168 -2.51 -15.83 10.74
C ILE A 168 -3.06 -16.39 12.05
N PRO A 169 -4.12 -17.22 11.99
CA PRO A 169 -4.72 -17.83 13.17
C PRO A 169 -3.68 -18.57 14.03
N GLY A 170 -3.71 -18.32 15.34
CA GLY A 170 -2.83 -19.00 16.31
C GLY A 170 -1.42 -18.39 16.47
N ILE A 171 -1.08 -17.31 15.77
CA ILE A 171 0.21 -16.64 15.97
C ILE A 171 0.32 -15.98 17.35
N GLU A 172 1.43 -16.22 18.02
CA GLU A 172 1.72 -15.63 19.32
C GLU A 172 2.29 -14.22 19.21
N LYS A 173 2.11 -13.43 20.27
CA LYS A 173 2.65 -12.06 20.37
C LYS A 173 4.14 -11.99 20.12
N LYS A 174 4.90 -12.91 20.71
CA LYS A 174 6.36 -12.94 20.56
C LYS A 174 6.78 -13.10 19.09
N GLN A 175 6.05 -13.92 18.33
CA GLN A 175 6.36 -14.24 16.94
C GLN A 175 6.09 -13.04 16.03
N TYR A 176 4.88 -12.47 16.06
CA TYR A 176 4.60 -11.32 15.20
C TYR A 176 5.39 -10.06 15.62
N SER A 177 5.73 -9.89 16.91
CA SER A 177 6.58 -8.78 17.34
C SER A 177 7.99 -8.84 16.73
N LEU A 178 8.53 -10.05 16.51
CA LEU A 178 9.79 -10.24 15.80
C LEU A 178 9.68 -9.82 14.33
N TRP A 179 8.63 -10.24 13.63
CA TRP A 179 8.37 -9.83 12.26
C TRP A 179 8.19 -8.32 12.11
N ILE A 180 7.42 -7.70 13.01
CA ILE A 180 7.26 -6.23 13.04
C ILE A 180 8.62 -5.56 13.19
N LYS A 181 9.49 -6.08 14.07
CA LYS A 181 10.86 -5.56 14.19
C LYS A 181 11.60 -5.64 12.86
N GLN A 182 11.64 -6.81 12.23
CA GLN A 182 12.36 -7.05 10.98
C GLN A 182 11.83 -6.18 9.83
N MET A 183 10.50 -6.04 9.70
CA MET A 183 9.87 -5.19 8.70
C MET A 183 10.20 -3.71 8.93
N VAL A 184 10.12 -3.22 10.17
CA VAL A 184 10.44 -1.82 10.50
C VAL A 184 11.92 -1.53 10.25
N ASP A 185 12.82 -2.42 10.67
CA ASP A 185 14.25 -2.24 10.50
C ASP A 185 14.62 -2.24 9.00
N SER A 186 14.03 -3.15 8.22
CA SER A 186 14.21 -3.18 6.75
C SER A 186 13.67 -1.91 6.09
N ARG A 187 12.48 -1.44 6.49
CA ARG A 187 11.89 -0.18 5.98
C ARG A 187 12.78 1.02 6.30
N ASN A 188 13.32 1.09 7.52
CA ASN A 188 14.20 2.18 7.93
C ASN A 188 15.48 2.19 7.09
N PHE A 189 16.13 1.04 6.93
CA PHE A 189 17.30 0.91 6.07
C PHE A 189 16.99 1.32 4.62
N LEU A 190 15.91 0.82 4.03
CA LEU A 190 15.54 1.13 2.64
C LEU A 190 15.13 2.59 2.40
N THR A 191 14.78 3.32 3.47
CA THR A 191 14.42 4.76 3.38
C THR A 191 15.64 5.66 3.57
N HIS A 192 16.58 5.27 4.44
CA HIS A 192 17.70 6.12 4.86
C HIS A 192 19.05 5.68 4.30
N PHE A 193 19.17 4.43 3.83
CA PHE A 193 20.39 3.78 3.40
C PHE A 193 21.55 3.95 4.39
N ASP A 194 21.23 3.93 5.69
CA ASP A 194 22.20 4.09 6.77
C ASP A 194 23.10 2.83 6.87
N PRO A 195 24.41 2.94 6.61
CA PRO A 195 25.34 1.82 6.65
C PRO A 195 25.33 1.07 8.00
N ASP A 196 25.09 1.77 9.11
CA ASP A 196 25.08 1.21 10.46
C ASP A 196 23.81 0.37 10.77
N SER A 197 22.90 0.30 9.80
CA SER A 197 21.67 -0.51 9.88
C SER A 197 21.55 -1.57 8.79
N ALA A 198 22.56 -1.71 7.93
CA ALA A 198 22.54 -2.64 6.80
C ALA A 198 22.39 -4.11 7.26
N ASP A 199 22.98 -4.47 8.39
CA ASP A 199 22.90 -5.80 9.02
C ASP A 199 21.51 -6.14 9.58
N LYS A 200 20.65 -5.13 9.76
CA LYS A 200 19.29 -5.30 10.31
C LYS A 200 18.23 -5.53 9.24
N LYS A 201 18.54 -5.22 7.98
CA LYS A 201 17.66 -5.51 6.85
C LYS A 201 17.63 -7.02 6.62
N VAL A 202 16.44 -7.59 6.45
CA VAL A 202 16.30 -8.99 6.05
C VAL A 202 16.69 -9.20 4.58
N ASP A 203 16.99 -10.44 4.22
CA ASP A 203 17.26 -10.79 2.83
C ASP A 203 16.03 -10.59 1.91
N SER A 204 16.26 -10.56 0.60
CA SER A 204 15.20 -10.32 -0.39
C SER A 204 14.08 -11.36 -0.39
N THR A 205 14.37 -12.61 -0.01
CA THR A 205 13.36 -13.69 0.05
C THR A 205 12.42 -13.45 1.22
N THR A 206 12.98 -13.18 2.41
CA THR A 206 12.20 -12.82 3.60
C THR A 206 11.41 -11.54 3.36
N LEU A 207 12.00 -10.54 2.68
CA LEU A 207 11.32 -9.28 2.35
C LEU A 207 10.14 -9.49 1.38
N TYR A 208 10.27 -10.39 0.41
CA TYR A 208 9.18 -10.80 -0.48
C TYR A 208 8.01 -11.42 0.32
N HIS A 209 8.33 -12.29 1.28
CA HIS A 209 7.31 -12.90 2.14
C HIS A 209 6.62 -11.87 3.04
N TYR A 210 7.36 -10.91 3.62
CA TYR A 210 6.74 -9.79 4.33
C TYR A 210 5.90 -8.89 3.45
N THR A 211 6.30 -8.67 2.21
CA THR A 211 5.50 -7.90 1.26
C THR A 211 4.17 -8.61 1.01
N SER A 212 4.19 -9.93 0.81
CA SER A 212 2.97 -10.76 0.68
C SER A 212 2.06 -10.66 1.93
N LEU A 213 2.65 -10.75 3.13
CA LEU A 213 1.94 -10.59 4.40
C LEU A 213 1.28 -9.20 4.52
N LEU A 214 2.00 -8.14 4.17
CA LEU A 214 1.50 -6.77 4.23
C LEU A 214 0.41 -6.50 3.17
N LYS A 215 0.50 -7.11 1.98
CA LYS A 215 -0.59 -7.04 0.97
C LYS A 215 -1.86 -7.68 1.50
N ALA A 216 -1.76 -8.89 2.08
CA ALA A 216 -2.89 -9.56 2.71
C ALA A 216 -3.49 -8.71 3.83
N LEU A 217 -2.65 -8.15 4.71
CA LEU A 217 -3.08 -7.29 5.79
C LEU A 217 -3.76 -6.02 5.28
N LEU A 218 -3.20 -5.35 4.27
CA LEU A 218 -3.76 -4.14 3.69
C LEU A 218 -5.12 -4.40 3.05
N ALA A 219 -5.26 -5.52 2.32
CA ALA A 219 -6.53 -5.97 1.78
C ALA A 219 -7.56 -6.23 2.88
N ILE A 220 -7.19 -6.92 3.96
CA ILE A 220 -8.07 -7.14 5.11
C ILE A 220 -8.54 -5.81 5.72
N LEU A 221 -7.62 -4.86 5.90
CA LEU A 221 -7.93 -3.53 6.47
C LEU A 221 -8.95 -2.76 5.62
N ILE A 222 -8.72 -2.68 4.31
CA ILE A 222 -9.62 -1.98 3.37
C ILE A 222 -10.98 -2.67 3.30
N LEU A 223 -10.99 -4.00 3.16
CA LEU A 223 -12.23 -4.76 3.01
C LEU A 223 -13.05 -4.80 4.30
N LYS A 224 -12.40 -4.84 5.48
CA LYS A 224 -13.07 -4.68 6.76
C LYS A 224 -13.71 -3.29 6.89
N HIS A 225 -13.03 -2.25 6.41
CA HIS A 225 -13.51 -0.87 6.47
C HIS A 225 -14.84 -0.68 5.73
N ILE A 226 -14.99 -1.32 4.56
CA ILE A 226 -16.24 -1.29 3.78
C ILE A 226 -17.28 -2.33 4.24
N GLY A 227 -17.03 -3.03 5.34
CA GLY A 227 -18.02 -3.86 6.03
C GLY A 227 -18.01 -5.35 5.70
N LEU A 228 -16.95 -5.89 5.07
CA LEU A 228 -16.86 -7.34 4.91
C LEU A 228 -16.66 -8.04 6.27
N ASN A 229 -17.29 -9.19 6.43
CA ASN A 229 -17.23 -9.98 7.65
C ASN A 229 -15.93 -10.81 7.73
N ASP A 230 -15.61 -11.30 8.93
CA ASP A 230 -14.34 -11.99 9.18
C ASP A 230 -14.22 -13.33 8.45
N GLU A 231 -15.35 -13.99 8.13
CA GLU A 231 -15.37 -15.24 7.36
C GLU A 231 -14.86 -15.04 5.94
N ILE A 232 -15.29 -13.97 5.28
CA ILE A 232 -14.82 -13.60 3.93
C ILE A 232 -13.36 -13.12 4.01
N LEU A 233 -13.02 -12.30 5.02
CA LEU A 233 -11.66 -11.78 5.18
C LEU A 233 -10.63 -12.89 5.44
N ALA A 234 -11.02 -13.98 6.10
CA ALA A 234 -10.17 -15.16 6.31
C ALA A 234 -9.82 -15.92 5.02
N LEU A 235 -10.41 -15.56 3.88
CA LEU A 235 -10.03 -16.10 2.57
C LEU A 235 -8.80 -15.39 1.99
N ILE A 236 -8.54 -14.13 2.36
CA ILE A 236 -7.46 -13.31 1.80
C ILE A 236 -6.06 -13.92 2.07
N PRO A 237 -5.72 -14.38 3.29
CA PRO A 237 -4.42 -15.00 3.54
C PRO A 237 -4.14 -16.23 2.64
N LYS A 238 -5.20 -16.92 2.18
CA LYS A 238 -5.07 -18.11 1.32
C LYS A 238 -4.48 -17.78 -0.06
N THR A 239 -4.67 -16.55 -0.56
CA THR A 239 -4.02 -16.06 -1.78
C THR A 239 -2.50 -15.97 -1.64
N TYR A 240 -2.01 -15.86 -0.40
CA TYR A 240 -0.59 -15.73 -0.07
C TYR A 240 -0.05 -16.92 0.74
N SER A 241 -0.73 -18.07 0.73
CA SER A 241 -0.45 -19.21 1.59
C SER A 241 1.02 -19.64 1.56
N TYR A 242 1.63 -19.73 0.37
CA TYR A 242 3.05 -20.07 0.23
C TYR A 242 3.97 -19.16 1.06
N SER A 243 3.81 -17.84 0.95
CA SER A 243 4.62 -16.87 1.69
C SER A 243 4.35 -16.90 3.19
N LEU A 244 3.08 -17.05 3.58
CA LEU A 244 2.71 -17.12 5.00
C LEU A 244 3.22 -18.39 5.67
N ASP A 245 3.13 -19.53 4.98
CA ASP A 245 3.65 -20.81 5.47
C ASP A 245 5.17 -20.77 5.64
N LYS A 246 5.89 -20.12 4.72
CA LYS A 246 7.34 -19.90 4.85
C LYS A 246 7.68 -19.13 6.12
N LEU A 247 7.03 -17.98 6.34
CA LEU A 247 7.25 -17.18 7.55
C LEU A 247 6.93 -17.94 8.83
N ILE A 248 5.81 -18.67 8.86
CA ILE A 248 5.37 -19.43 10.04
C ILE A 248 6.36 -20.55 10.38
N ASN A 249 6.90 -21.24 9.37
CA ASN A 249 7.84 -22.35 9.57
C ASN A 249 9.23 -21.88 10.00
N GLU A 250 9.62 -20.64 9.72
CA GLU A 250 10.91 -20.08 10.17
C GLU A 250 10.96 -19.74 11.67
N ILE A 251 9.82 -19.67 12.36
CA ILE A 251 9.75 -19.38 13.82
C ILE A 251 9.30 -20.59 14.65
N LYS A 252 8.94 -21.71 14.03
CA LYS A 252 8.67 -22.97 14.75
C LYS A 252 9.98 -23.67 15.09
#